data_AF-A0A1H0KP46-F1
#
_entry.id   AF-A0A1H0KP46-F1
#
_cell.length_a   1.000
_cell.length_b   1.000
_cell.length_c   1.000
_cell.angle_alpha   90.00
_cell.angle_beta   90.00
_cell.angle_gamma   90.00
#
_symmetry.space_group_name_H-M   'P 1'
#
loop_
_entity.id
_entity.type
_entity.pdbx_description
1 polymer ?
#
loop_
_entity_poly.entity_id
_entity_poly.type
_entity_poly.pdbx_seq_one_letter_code
_entity_poly.pdbx_strand_id
1 'polypeptide(L)'
;MLKETFVKLAATYTDDNLLINELWEEVKAAHSTPKRHYHTLKHLENLLHQLEAVKDQIKNWDVILFTLYYHDIVYNPLKDNNEEKSAELAEARLSVLAVPIELARQCKQQILATKKHLLNTDPDTNYFTDADLSVLGQDWPLYAAYAEGVRKEYSIYPDLIYKPGRKKVLQHFLQMDRIFKTDYFYNKLEATAKRNLERELEAL
;
A
#
# COMPACT_ATOMS: atom_id res chain seq x y z
N MET A 1 10.21 -14.54 3.01
CA MET A 1 10.70 -13.25 3.56
C MET A 1 9.62 -12.50 4.34
N LEU A 2 8.43 -12.21 3.79
CA LEU A 2 7.39 -11.44 4.51
C LEU A 2 7.04 -11.98 5.90
N LYS A 3 6.82 -13.30 6.05
CA LYS A 3 6.53 -13.91 7.36
C LYS A 3 7.65 -13.64 8.36
N GLU A 4 8.89 -13.88 7.96
CA GLU A 4 10.06 -13.70 8.83
C GLU A 4 10.23 -12.25 9.26
N THR A 5 10.03 -11.29 8.35
CA THR A 5 10.06 -9.87 8.66
C THR A 5 8.96 -9.49 9.65
N PHE A 6 7.72 -9.97 9.45
CA PHE A 6 6.61 -9.72 10.38
C PHE A 6 6.87 -10.31 11.76
N VAL A 7 7.30 -11.57 11.83
CA VAL A 7 7.58 -12.26 13.10
C VAL A 7 8.70 -11.55 13.86
N LYS A 8 9.78 -11.15 13.17
CA LYS A 8 10.88 -10.38 13.79
C LYS A 8 10.40 -9.04 14.32
N LEU A 9 9.58 -8.32 13.55
CA LEU A 9 9.00 -7.04 13.97
C LEU A 9 8.14 -7.22 15.22
N ALA A 10 7.17 -8.13 15.20
CA ALA A 10 6.25 -8.33 16.30
C ALA A 10 6.95 -8.84 17.58
N ALA A 11 7.99 -9.66 17.43
CA ALA A 11 8.82 -10.16 18.54
C ALA A 11 9.61 -9.05 19.26
N THR A 12 9.69 -7.83 18.72
CA THR A 12 10.27 -6.68 19.46
C THR A 12 9.32 -6.11 20.51
N TYR A 13 8.02 -6.41 20.43
CA TYR A 13 6.99 -5.85 21.30
C TYR A 13 6.31 -6.88 22.22
N THR A 14 6.38 -8.17 21.90
CA THR A 14 5.83 -9.25 22.72
C THR A 14 6.60 -10.57 22.55
N ASP A 15 6.66 -11.38 23.61
CA ASP A 15 7.21 -12.74 23.59
C ASP A 15 6.14 -13.82 23.28
N ASP A 16 4.88 -13.42 23.09
CA ASP A 16 3.77 -14.33 22.79
C ASP A 16 3.82 -14.80 21.33
N ASN A 17 4.53 -15.92 21.11
CA ASN A 17 4.66 -16.54 19.80
C ASN A 17 3.34 -17.04 19.21
N LEU A 18 2.33 -17.35 20.04
CA LEU A 18 1.02 -17.78 19.54
C LEU A 18 0.31 -16.57 18.92
N LEU A 19 0.26 -15.46 19.66
CA LEU A 19 -0.30 -14.19 19.17
C LEU A 19 0.39 -13.73 17.88
N ILE A 20 1.73 -13.73 17.84
CA ILE A 20 2.48 -13.31 16.64
C ILE A 20 2.08 -14.15 15.41
N ASN A 21 1.98 -15.47 15.57
CA ASN A 21 1.58 -16.35 14.49
C ASN A 21 0.12 -16.13 14.07
N GLU A 22 -0.79 -15.93 15.01
CA GLU A 22 -2.20 -15.63 14.73
C GLU A 22 -2.34 -14.35 13.90
N LEU A 23 -1.63 -13.28 14.26
CA LEU A 23 -1.66 -12.01 13.53
C LEU A 23 -1.03 -12.12 12.14
N TRP A 24 0.05 -12.89 12.01
CA TRP A 24 0.61 -13.18 10.68
C TRP A 24 -0.39 -13.94 9.81
N GLU A 25 -1.07 -14.96 10.35
CA GLU A 25 -2.06 -15.73 9.61
C GLU A 25 -3.28 -14.88 9.22
N GLU A 26 -3.68 -13.90 10.05
CA GLU A 26 -4.69 -12.88 9.71
C GLU A 26 -4.26 -12.06 8.48
N VAL A 27 -3.05 -11.49 8.51
CA VAL A 27 -2.48 -10.73 7.37
C VAL A 27 -2.41 -11.61 6.12
N LYS A 28 -1.92 -12.85 6.26
CA LYS A 28 -1.79 -13.81 5.16
C LYS A 28 -3.14 -14.13 4.54
N ALA A 29 -4.14 -14.44 5.36
CA ALA A 29 -5.47 -14.79 4.91
C ALA A 29 -6.14 -13.61 4.18
N ALA A 30 -6.04 -12.40 4.75
CA ALA A 30 -6.60 -11.19 4.15
C ALA A 30 -6.08 -10.96 2.72
N HIS A 31 -4.78 -11.16 2.49
CA HIS A 31 -4.12 -10.94 1.20
C HIS A 31 -4.13 -12.16 0.26
N SER A 32 -4.74 -13.28 0.67
CA SER A 32 -4.82 -14.52 -0.13
C SER A 32 -6.23 -14.84 -0.61
N THR A 33 -7.19 -13.92 -0.46
CA THR A 33 -8.56 -14.15 -0.91
C THR A 33 -8.65 -14.24 -2.44
N PRO A 34 -9.48 -15.12 -3.02
CA PRO A 34 -9.54 -15.31 -4.48
C PRO A 34 -9.97 -14.08 -5.28
N LYS A 35 -10.54 -13.07 -4.61
CA LYS A 35 -11.00 -11.82 -5.23
C LYS A 35 -9.91 -10.75 -5.32
N ARG A 36 -8.79 -10.92 -4.61
CA ARG A 36 -7.63 -10.03 -4.68
C ARG A 36 -6.69 -10.56 -5.77
N HIS A 37 -6.44 -9.73 -6.77
CA HIS A 37 -5.58 -10.06 -7.90
C HIS A 37 -4.34 -9.17 -7.95
N TYR A 38 -4.45 -7.93 -7.48
CA TYR A 38 -3.34 -7.02 -7.28
C TYR A 38 -2.96 -6.93 -5.80
N HIS A 39 -3.91 -6.66 -4.91
CA HIS A 39 -3.68 -6.42 -3.47
C HIS A 39 -3.41 -7.72 -2.68
N THR A 40 -2.37 -8.44 -3.09
CA THR A 40 -1.98 -9.77 -2.63
C THR A 40 -0.70 -9.72 -1.80
N LEU A 41 -0.24 -10.86 -1.28
CA LEU A 41 1.10 -10.94 -0.67
C LEU A 41 2.22 -10.52 -1.64
N LYS A 42 2.02 -10.68 -2.95
CA LYS A 42 3.00 -10.24 -3.94
C LYS A 42 3.13 -8.71 -3.99
N HIS A 43 2.03 -7.99 -3.79
CA HIS A 43 2.05 -6.53 -3.62
C HIS A 43 2.89 -6.15 -2.40
N LEU A 44 2.65 -6.80 -1.26
CA LEU A 44 3.44 -6.55 -0.04
C LEU A 44 4.94 -6.85 -0.23
N GLU A 45 5.31 -7.91 -0.95
CA GLU A 45 6.71 -8.20 -1.28
C GLU A 45 7.35 -7.09 -2.11
N ASN A 46 6.65 -6.63 -3.15
CA ASN A 46 7.14 -5.58 -4.02
C ASN A 46 7.28 -4.26 -3.25
N LEU A 47 6.29 -3.93 -2.40
CA LEU A 47 6.29 -2.74 -1.56
C LEU A 47 7.45 -2.78 -0.55
N LEU A 48 7.66 -3.91 0.14
CA LEU A 48 8.80 -4.10 1.03
C LEU A 48 10.13 -3.85 0.30
N HIS A 49 10.29 -4.40 -0.91
CA HIS A 49 11.52 -4.21 -1.69
C HIS A 49 11.79 -2.74 -2.03
N GLN A 50 10.76 -1.95 -2.34
CA GLN A 50 10.93 -0.52 -2.58
C GLN A 50 11.28 0.25 -1.30
N LEU A 51 10.67 -0.12 -0.17
CA LEU A 51 10.94 0.48 1.14
C LEU A 51 12.35 0.17 1.64
N GLU A 52 12.85 -1.05 1.43
CA GLU A 52 14.22 -1.44 1.78
C GLU A 52 15.27 -0.58 1.08
N ALA A 53 15.01 -0.14 -0.15
CA ALA A 53 15.92 0.72 -0.91
C ALA A 53 16.04 2.15 -0.37
N VAL A 54 15.15 2.56 0.53
CA VAL A 54 15.13 3.88 1.19
C VAL A 54 15.16 3.77 2.72
N LYS A 55 15.55 2.60 3.24
CA LYS A 55 15.52 2.32 4.68
C LYS A 55 16.35 3.32 5.49
N ASP A 56 17.50 3.75 4.99
CA ASP A 56 18.41 4.68 5.68
C ASP A 56 17.84 6.12 5.79
N GLN A 57 16.73 6.40 5.12
CA GLN A 57 16.05 7.69 5.07
C GLN A 57 14.79 7.70 5.92
N ILE A 58 14.34 6.51 6.35
CA ILE A 58 13.18 6.30 7.19
C ILE A 58 13.60 6.39 8.66
N LYS A 59 12.90 7.22 9.44
CA LYS A 59 13.17 7.41 10.86
C LYS A 59 12.63 6.27 11.70
N ASN A 60 11.44 5.75 11.36
CA ASN A 60 10.75 4.72 12.10
C ASN A 60 10.41 3.52 11.21
N TRP A 61 11.39 2.63 11.06
CA TRP A 61 11.26 1.45 10.21
C TRP A 61 10.16 0.49 10.69
N ASP A 62 9.99 0.33 12.00
CA ASP A 62 8.97 -0.55 12.57
C ASP A 62 7.56 -0.08 12.22
N VAL A 63 7.30 1.23 12.33
CA VAL A 63 6.01 1.81 11.92
C VAL A 63 5.78 1.59 10.43
N ILE A 64 6.78 1.81 9.58
CA ILE A 64 6.67 1.56 8.14
C ILE A 64 6.34 0.10 7.84
N LEU A 65 6.96 -0.84 8.54
CA LEU A 65 6.64 -2.26 8.39
C LEU A 65 5.23 -2.59 8.86
N PHE A 66 4.75 -2.05 9.98
CA PHE A 66 3.35 -2.24 10.37
C PHE A 66 2.40 -1.67 9.33
N THR A 67 2.64 -0.45 8.84
CA THR A 67 1.84 0.17 7.77
C THR A 67 1.85 -0.72 6.51
N LEU A 68 3.01 -1.29 6.13
CA LEU A 68 3.13 -2.23 5.01
C LEU A 68 2.14 -3.39 5.14
N TYR A 69 2.12 -4.08 6.29
CA TYR A 69 1.26 -5.25 6.45
C TYR A 69 -0.22 -4.93 6.60
N TYR A 70 -0.56 -3.72 7.07
CA TYR A 70 -1.92 -3.37 7.43
C TYR A 70 -2.63 -2.39 6.47
N HIS A 71 -1.94 -1.65 5.59
CA HIS A 71 -2.58 -0.59 4.78
C HIS A 71 -3.80 -1.06 3.96
N ASP A 72 -3.71 -2.25 3.35
CA ASP A 72 -4.77 -2.86 2.54
C ASP A 72 -5.33 -4.15 3.15
N ILE A 73 -5.16 -4.36 4.46
CA ILE A 73 -5.65 -5.58 5.11
C ILE A 73 -7.18 -5.71 4.99
N VAL A 74 -7.91 -4.58 5.05
CA VAL A 74 -9.32 -4.50 4.69
C VAL A 74 -9.42 -4.00 3.27
N TYR A 75 -10.02 -4.79 2.38
CA TYR A 75 -10.20 -4.40 0.98
C TYR A 75 -11.53 -4.90 0.45
N ASN A 76 -12.35 -3.96 0.00
CA ASN A 76 -13.60 -4.23 -0.68
C ASN A 76 -13.80 -3.20 -1.81
N PRO A 77 -13.73 -3.61 -3.09
CA PRO A 77 -13.92 -2.71 -4.23
C PRO A 77 -15.26 -1.97 -4.27
N LEU A 78 -16.24 -2.40 -3.48
CA LEU A 78 -17.58 -1.80 -3.37
C LEU A 78 -17.69 -0.74 -2.26
N LYS A 79 -16.59 -0.47 -1.55
CA LYS A 79 -16.55 0.43 -0.40
C LYS A 79 -15.41 1.43 -0.57
N ASP A 80 -15.64 2.63 -0.05
CA ASP A 80 -14.73 3.77 -0.09
C ASP A 80 -14.07 4.04 1.27
N ASN A 81 -14.23 3.13 2.24
CA ASN A 81 -13.70 3.24 3.60
C ASN A 81 -12.71 2.12 3.96
N ASN A 82 -12.02 1.59 2.95
CA ASN A 82 -11.07 0.50 3.15
C ASN A 82 -9.89 0.97 4.01
N GLU A 83 -9.34 2.14 3.71
CA GLU A 83 -8.20 2.72 4.42
C GLU A 83 -8.56 3.03 5.88
N GLU A 84 -9.73 3.61 6.14
CA GLU A 84 -10.19 3.85 7.52
C GLU A 84 -10.31 2.55 8.32
N LYS A 85 -10.89 1.50 7.73
CA LYS A 85 -11.04 0.20 8.40
C LYS A 85 -9.72 -0.53 8.59
N SER A 86 -8.83 -0.46 7.61
CA SER A 86 -7.46 -0.98 7.72
C SER A 86 -6.71 -0.26 8.85
N ALA A 87 -6.85 1.06 8.95
CA ALA A 87 -6.20 1.87 9.97
C ALA A 87 -6.75 1.59 11.38
N GLU A 88 -8.08 1.43 11.52
CA GLU A 88 -8.72 0.99 12.77
C GLU A 88 -8.26 -0.41 13.19
N LEU A 89 -8.19 -1.36 12.25
CA LEU A 89 -7.71 -2.71 12.53
C LEU A 89 -6.24 -2.70 12.94
N ALA A 90 -5.40 -1.94 12.25
CA ALA A 90 -3.98 -1.79 12.57
C ALA A 90 -3.79 -1.30 14.01
N GLU A 91 -4.44 -0.20 14.38
CA GLU A 91 -4.36 0.37 15.73
C GLU A 91 -4.78 -0.65 16.80
N ALA A 92 -5.85 -1.41 16.55
CA ALA A 92 -6.30 -2.47 17.44
C ALA A 92 -5.26 -3.62 17.58
N ARG A 93 -4.66 -4.08 16.48
CA ARG A 93 -3.64 -5.16 16.52
C ARG A 93 -2.34 -4.71 17.15
N LEU A 94 -1.89 -3.49 16.86
CA LEU A 94 -0.70 -2.91 17.48
C LEU A 94 -0.89 -2.73 18.99
N SER A 95 -2.09 -2.36 19.45
CA SER A 95 -2.41 -2.33 20.88
C SER A 95 -2.34 -3.70 21.54
N VAL A 96 -2.81 -4.77 20.87
CA VAL A 96 -2.72 -6.15 21.39
C VAL A 96 -1.27 -6.63 21.45
N LEU A 97 -0.44 -6.22 20.49
CA LEU A 97 1.00 -6.47 20.48
C LEU A 97 1.80 -5.66 21.51
N ALA A 98 1.14 -4.81 22.32
CA ALA A 98 1.79 -3.87 23.24
C ALA A 98 2.75 -2.86 22.56
N VAL A 99 2.53 -2.56 21.27
CA VAL A 99 3.24 -1.48 20.57
C VAL A 99 2.88 -0.14 21.23
N PRO A 100 3.85 0.77 21.46
CA PRO A 100 3.56 2.06 22.05
C PRO A 100 2.49 2.84 21.28
N ILE A 101 1.56 3.45 22.00
CA ILE A 101 0.38 4.12 21.42
C ILE A 101 0.74 5.20 20.38
N GLU A 102 1.87 5.88 20.57
CA GLU A 102 2.38 6.87 19.63
C GLU A 102 2.74 6.24 18.27
N LEU A 103 3.35 5.05 18.27
CA LEU A 103 3.71 4.32 17.06
C LEU A 103 2.46 3.75 16.37
N ALA A 104 1.51 3.22 17.15
CA ALA A 104 0.24 2.75 16.63
C ALA A 104 -0.55 3.88 15.93
N ARG A 105 -0.55 5.08 16.53
CA ARG A 105 -1.17 6.26 15.93
C ARG A 105 -0.45 6.70 14.65
N GLN A 106 0.88 6.67 14.62
CA GLN A 106 1.64 6.98 13.40
C GLN A 106 1.33 5.99 12.27
N CYS A 107 1.30 4.68 12.55
CA CYS A 107 0.88 3.65 11.60
C CYS A 107 -0.53 3.95 11.05
N LYS A 108 -1.49 4.21 11.93
CA LYS A 108 -2.85 4.61 11.54
C LYS A 108 -2.86 5.83 10.60
N GLN A 109 -2.10 6.88 10.90
CA GLN A 109 -2.03 8.07 10.04
C GLN A 109 -1.38 7.78 8.69
N GLN A 110 -0.35 6.93 8.64
CA GLN A 110 0.28 6.51 7.39
C GLN A 110 -0.69 5.73 6.50
N ILE A 111 -1.47 4.80 7.08
CA ILE A 111 -2.51 4.07 6.34
C ILE A 111 -3.57 5.05 5.81
N LEU A 112 -4.06 5.97 6.63
CA LEU A 112 -5.06 6.96 6.17
C LEU A 112 -4.53 7.85 5.04
N ALA A 113 -3.22 8.12 5.00
CA ALA A 113 -2.60 8.93 3.97
C ALA A 113 -2.60 8.26 2.58
N THR A 114 -2.66 6.92 2.50
CA THR A 114 -2.72 6.20 1.21
C THR A 114 -4.00 6.50 0.45
N LYS A 115 -5.09 6.90 1.14
CA LYS A 115 -6.36 7.21 0.48
C LYS A 115 -6.28 8.28 -0.61
N LYS A 116 -5.40 9.27 -0.42
CA LYS A 116 -5.25 10.42 -1.35
C LYS A 116 -3.83 10.63 -1.85
N HIS A 117 -2.84 9.99 -1.23
CA HIS A 117 -1.42 10.16 -1.56
C HIS A 117 -1.00 11.63 -1.69
N LEU A 118 -1.48 12.48 -0.79
CA LEU A 118 -1.08 13.90 -0.73
C LEU A 118 0.25 14.03 0.02
N LEU A 119 0.96 15.14 -0.24
CA LEU A 119 2.16 15.47 0.52
C LEU A 119 1.82 15.56 2.02
N ASN A 120 2.55 14.81 2.84
CA ASN A 120 2.43 14.82 4.28
C ASN A 120 3.59 15.60 4.92
N THR A 121 3.34 16.19 6.08
CA THR A 121 4.40 16.83 6.90
C THR A 121 5.33 15.82 7.55
N ASP A 122 4.88 14.58 7.74
CA ASP A 122 5.73 13.46 8.16
C ASP A 122 6.50 12.87 6.96
N PRO A 123 7.85 12.93 6.95
CA PRO A 123 8.66 12.42 5.85
C PRO A 123 8.49 10.91 5.61
N ASP A 124 8.38 10.10 6.65
CA ASP A 124 8.27 8.65 6.54
C ASP A 124 6.96 8.26 5.83
N THR A 125 5.87 8.96 6.14
CA THR A 125 4.59 8.82 5.43
C THR A 125 4.75 9.03 3.93
N ASN A 126 5.54 10.03 3.50
CA ASN A 126 5.76 10.29 2.07
C ASN A 126 6.52 9.14 1.40
N TYR A 127 7.54 8.57 2.06
CA TYR A 127 8.24 7.39 1.57
C TYR A 127 7.31 6.19 1.43
N PHE A 128 6.41 5.98 2.40
CA PHE A 128 5.42 4.91 2.34
C PHE A 128 4.47 5.08 1.15
N THR A 129 3.83 6.26 1.05
CA THR A 129 2.85 6.53 -0.03
C THR A 129 3.48 6.49 -1.42
N ASP A 130 4.76 6.88 -1.54
CA ASP A 130 5.50 6.79 -2.80
C ASP A 130 5.84 5.34 -3.15
N ALA A 131 6.26 4.55 -2.17
CA ALA A 131 6.55 3.14 -2.37
C ALA A 131 5.28 2.36 -2.77
N ASP A 132 4.14 2.69 -2.18
CA ASP A 132 2.84 2.09 -2.52
C ASP A 132 2.42 2.40 -3.98
N LEU A 133 2.69 3.63 -4.44
CA LEU A 133 2.47 4.04 -5.84
C LEU A 133 3.57 3.60 -6.81
N SER A 134 4.64 2.94 -6.34
CA SER A 134 5.83 2.66 -7.16
C SER A 134 5.55 1.81 -8.39
N VAL A 135 4.47 1.02 -8.37
CA VAL A 135 4.02 0.21 -9.52
C VAL A 135 3.73 1.07 -10.74
N LEU A 136 3.27 2.32 -10.52
CA LEU A 136 2.94 3.25 -11.59
C LEU A 136 4.17 3.54 -12.46
N GLY A 137 5.34 3.66 -11.86
CA GLY A 137 6.60 3.97 -12.55
C GLY A 137 7.43 2.76 -12.99
N GLN A 138 6.90 1.54 -12.89
CA GLN A 138 7.60 0.34 -13.39
C GLN A 138 7.56 0.27 -14.92
N ASP A 139 8.31 -0.69 -15.49
CA ASP A 139 8.21 -0.96 -16.92
C ASP A 139 6.78 -1.34 -17.33
N TRP A 140 6.49 -1.20 -18.64
CA TRP A 140 5.14 -1.41 -19.14
C TRP A 140 4.58 -2.82 -18.85
N PRO A 141 5.34 -3.93 -19.03
CA PRO A 141 4.84 -5.25 -18.67
C PRO A 141 4.36 -5.36 -17.23
N LEU A 142 5.11 -4.83 -16.27
CA LEU A 142 4.72 -4.84 -14.85
C LEU A 142 3.50 -3.93 -14.59
N TYR A 143 3.49 -2.73 -15.17
CA TYR A 143 2.35 -1.82 -15.06
C TYR A 143 1.06 -2.42 -15.65
N ALA A 144 1.15 -3.04 -16.82
CA ALA A 144 0.00 -3.65 -17.49
C ALA A 144 -0.58 -4.81 -16.67
N ALA A 145 0.27 -5.64 -16.07
CA ALA A 145 -0.16 -6.69 -15.16
C ALA A 145 -0.87 -6.13 -13.90
N TYR A 146 -0.37 -5.01 -13.36
CA TYR A 146 -1.06 -4.26 -12.30
C TYR A 146 -2.44 -3.80 -12.74
N ALA A 147 -2.55 -3.10 -13.86
CA ALA A 147 -3.82 -2.57 -14.36
C ALA A 147 -4.84 -3.69 -14.66
N GLU A 148 -4.38 -4.82 -15.20
CA GLU A 148 -5.22 -6.02 -15.40
C GLU A 148 -5.67 -6.62 -14.06
N GLY A 149 -4.76 -6.71 -13.08
CA GLY A 149 -5.07 -7.16 -11.72
C GLY A 149 -6.17 -6.31 -11.08
N VAL A 150 -6.02 -4.98 -11.12
CA VAL A 150 -7.06 -4.04 -10.65
C VAL A 150 -8.36 -4.24 -11.43
N ARG A 151 -8.33 -4.39 -12.76
CA ARG A 151 -9.54 -4.64 -13.55
C ARG A 151 -10.28 -5.90 -13.10
N LYS A 152 -9.56 -6.97 -12.74
CA LYS A 152 -10.14 -8.23 -12.25
C LYS A 152 -10.80 -8.06 -10.87
N GLU A 153 -10.22 -7.26 -9.98
CA GLU A 153 -10.81 -6.97 -8.66
C GLU A 153 -12.13 -6.18 -8.78
N TYR A 154 -12.25 -5.34 -9.80
CA TYR A 154 -13.48 -4.61 -10.13
C TYR A 154 -14.35 -5.33 -11.18
N SER A 155 -14.18 -6.65 -11.38
CA SER A 155 -14.93 -7.45 -12.37
C SER A 155 -16.46 -7.42 -12.19
N ILE A 156 -16.94 -7.13 -10.99
CA ILE A 156 -18.37 -6.94 -10.70
C ILE A 156 -18.97 -5.73 -11.45
N TYR A 157 -18.15 -4.74 -11.78
CA TYR A 157 -18.60 -3.58 -12.54
C TYR A 157 -18.42 -3.81 -14.05
N PRO A 158 -19.48 -3.59 -14.86
CA PRO A 158 -19.35 -3.58 -16.31
C PRO A 158 -18.49 -2.40 -16.75
N ASP A 159 -17.92 -2.50 -17.94
CA ASP A 159 -16.99 -1.49 -18.48
C ASP A 159 -17.59 -0.08 -18.54
N LEU A 160 -18.89 0.04 -18.80
CA LEU A 160 -19.60 1.33 -18.81
C LEU A 160 -19.53 2.07 -17.46
N ILE A 161 -19.35 1.35 -16.35
CA ILE A 161 -19.20 1.90 -15.00
C ILE A 161 -17.72 1.96 -14.60
N TYR A 162 -16.97 0.88 -14.86
CA TYR A 162 -15.57 0.78 -14.49
C TYR A 162 -14.70 1.81 -15.20
N LYS A 163 -14.79 1.92 -16.53
CA LYS A 163 -13.88 2.76 -17.32
C LYS A 163 -13.95 4.24 -16.92
N PRO A 164 -15.13 4.88 -16.77
CA PRO A 164 -15.18 6.26 -16.27
C PRO A 164 -14.58 6.43 -14.88
N GLY A 165 -14.79 5.47 -13.97
CA GLY A 165 -14.18 5.49 -12.63
C GLY A 165 -12.66 5.39 -12.68
N ARG A 166 -12.14 4.44 -13.46
CA ARG A 166 -10.70 4.26 -13.65
C ARG A 166 -10.06 5.49 -14.30
N LYS A 167 -10.69 6.08 -15.32
CA LYS A 167 -10.22 7.34 -15.94
C LYS A 167 -10.08 8.46 -14.92
N LYS A 168 -11.03 8.62 -14.00
CA LYS A 168 -10.93 9.62 -12.92
C LYS A 168 -9.72 9.40 -12.02
N VAL A 169 -9.40 8.15 -11.67
CA VAL A 169 -8.20 7.81 -10.88
C VAL A 169 -6.92 8.15 -11.65
N LEU A 170 -6.82 7.75 -12.91
CA LEU A 170 -5.66 8.06 -13.75
C LEU A 170 -5.46 9.58 -13.91
N GLN A 171 -6.55 10.30 -14.20
CA GLN A 171 -6.54 11.75 -14.33
C GLN A 171 -6.17 12.44 -13.02
N HIS A 172 -6.63 11.93 -11.87
CA HIS A 172 -6.25 12.47 -10.57
C HIS A 172 -4.73 12.46 -10.37
N PHE A 173 -4.06 11.34 -10.66
CA PHE A 173 -2.60 11.26 -10.56
C PHE A 173 -1.89 12.11 -11.61
N LEU A 174 -2.38 12.15 -12.86
CA LEU A 174 -1.82 12.99 -13.93
C LEU A 174 -1.92 14.50 -13.63
N GLN A 175 -2.90 14.91 -12.83
CA GLN A 175 -3.10 16.30 -12.40
C GLN A 175 -2.24 16.70 -11.19
N MET A 176 -1.58 15.74 -10.53
CA MET A 176 -0.65 16.09 -9.45
C MET A 176 0.61 16.73 -10.04
N ASP A 177 1.10 17.80 -9.39
CA ASP A 177 2.39 18.40 -9.72
C ASP A 177 3.51 17.34 -9.65
N ARG A 178 3.49 16.55 -8.57
CA ARG A 178 4.34 15.37 -8.36
C ARG A 178 3.48 14.19 -7.93
N ILE A 179 3.55 13.07 -8.65
CA ILE A 179 2.96 11.79 -8.20
C ILE A 179 3.75 11.31 -6.99
N PHE A 180 5.08 11.29 -7.09
CA PHE A 180 5.98 10.90 -6.00
C PHE A 180 6.50 12.12 -5.23
N LYS A 181 6.30 12.12 -3.92
CA LYS A 181 6.54 13.26 -3.02
C LYS A 181 7.99 13.40 -2.62
N THR A 182 8.71 12.30 -2.52
CA THR A 182 10.13 12.25 -2.19
C THR A 182 10.98 12.34 -3.46
N ASP A 183 12.18 12.91 -3.34
CA ASP A 183 13.07 13.08 -4.49
C ASP A 183 13.60 11.75 -5.03
N TYR A 184 13.79 10.76 -4.15
CA TYR A 184 14.24 9.43 -4.55
C TYR A 184 13.24 8.78 -5.53
N PHE A 185 11.96 8.68 -5.16
CA PHE A 185 10.96 8.06 -6.01
C PHE A 185 10.60 8.94 -7.21
N TYR A 186 10.54 10.26 -7.05
CA TYR A 186 10.28 11.18 -8.16
C TYR A 186 11.31 11.04 -9.28
N ASN A 187 12.61 11.15 -8.95
CA ASN A 187 13.67 11.06 -9.94
C ASN A 187 13.71 9.69 -10.63
N LYS A 188 13.32 8.63 -9.91
CA LYS A 188 13.37 7.25 -10.39
C LYS A 188 12.14 6.87 -11.24
N LEU A 189 10.95 7.34 -10.88
CA LEU A 189 9.68 6.75 -11.33
C LEU A 189 8.72 7.73 -12.01
N GLU A 190 8.78 9.04 -11.74
CA GLU A 190 7.75 10.01 -12.15
C GLU A 190 7.50 10.00 -13.68
N ALA A 191 8.57 10.12 -14.46
CA ALA A 191 8.47 10.21 -15.92
C ALA A 191 7.90 8.92 -16.54
N THR A 192 8.19 7.77 -15.97
CA THR A 192 7.62 6.49 -16.41
C THR A 192 6.18 6.35 -15.95
N ALA A 193 5.85 6.79 -14.73
CA ALA A 193 4.50 6.78 -14.21
C ALA A 193 3.54 7.61 -15.08
N LYS A 194 3.91 8.85 -15.43
CA LYS A 194 3.07 9.69 -16.29
C LYS A 194 2.82 9.03 -17.66
N ARG A 195 3.87 8.50 -18.31
CA ARG A 195 3.73 7.77 -19.58
C ARG A 195 2.84 6.54 -19.49
N ASN A 196 2.95 5.76 -18.42
CA ASN A 196 2.13 4.57 -18.22
C ASN A 196 0.66 4.94 -17.98
N LEU A 197 0.39 5.94 -17.13
CA LEU A 197 -0.95 6.45 -16.86
C LEU A 197 -1.63 7.01 -18.12
N GLU A 198 -0.91 7.79 -18.93
CA GLU A 198 -1.39 8.31 -20.21
C GLU A 198 -1.72 7.17 -21.18
N ARG A 199 -0.82 6.19 -21.30
CA ARG A 199 -1.02 5.02 -22.17
C ARG A 199 -2.23 4.19 -21.74
N GLU A 200 -2.45 3.98 -20.44
CA GLU A 200 -3.66 3.32 -19.96
C GLU A 200 -4.91 4.16 -20.27
N LEU A 201 -4.84 5.47 -20.03
CA LEU A 201 -5.95 6.40 -20.25
C LEU A 201 -6.42 6.41 -21.71
N GLU A 202 -5.50 6.37 -22.67
CA GLU A 202 -5.78 6.27 -24.11
C GLU A 202 -6.41 4.94 -24.51
N ALA A 203 -6.09 3.85 -23.80
CA ALA A 203 -6.59 2.51 -24.09
C ALA A 203 -7.98 2.20 -23.49
N LEU A 204 -8.46 3.01 -22.55
CA LEU A 204 -9.76 2.84 -21.88
C LEU A 204 -10.93 3.43 -22.69
#